data_AF-A0A2K5UCF5-F1
#
_entry.id   AF-A0A2K5UCF5-F1
#
_cell.length_a   1.000
_cell.length_b   1.000
_cell.length_c   1.000
_cell.angle_alpha   90.00
_cell.angle_beta   90.00
_cell.angle_gamma   90.00
#
_symmetry.space_group_name_H-M   'P 1'
#
loop_
_entity.id
_entity.type
_entity.pdbx_description
1 polymer ?
#
loop_
_entity_poly.entity_id
_entity_poly.type
_entity_poly.pdbx_seq_one_letter_code
_entity_poly.pdbx_strand_id
1 'polypeptide(L)'
;MERTAGKELALAPLQDWGEETEDGAVYSVSLRRQRSQRLSPAEGTAGSQAPSPIANTFLHYRTSKVRVLRAARLERLVGELVSGDHEQDPSFVPAFLATYRTFVPTAHLLGFLLPPMPPPPPPGDQEDSGTRSELQQEPEGCGVSAGLLAAGPPSGFPRPPCPLRPGQCPNLSGLGGPRER
;
A
#
# COMPACT_ATOMS: atom_id res chain seq x y z
N MET A 1 16.28 6.94 -55.75
CA MET A 1 15.08 7.00 -54.89
C MET A 1 15.25 5.94 -53.80
N GLU A 2 15.84 6.34 -52.67
CA GLU A 2 15.86 5.48 -51.49
C GLU A 2 14.42 5.35 -50.98
N ARG A 3 13.89 4.13 -51.07
CA ARG A 3 12.66 3.79 -50.38
C ARG A 3 13.02 3.64 -48.91
N THR A 4 12.76 4.68 -48.13
CA THR A 4 12.80 4.62 -46.66
C THR A 4 11.89 3.49 -46.21
N ALA A 5 12.53 2.37 -45.87
CA ALA A 5 11.92 1.19 -45.29
C ALA A 5 11.09 1.59 -44.08
N GLY A 6 9.96 0.92 -43.93
CA GLY A 6 8.85 1.30 -43.08
C GLY A 6 9.29 1.85 -41.73
N LYS A 7 8.73 3.01 -41.39
CA LYS A 7 8.45 3.34 -40.01
C LYS A 7 7.53 2.23 -39.52
N GLU A 8 8.10 1.14 -39.01
CA GLU A 8 7.39 0.29 -38.07
C GLU A 8 6.81 1.27 -37.06
N LEU A 9 5.48 1.37 -37.01
CA LEU A 9 4.79 2.19 -36.05
C LEU A 9 5.08 1.57 -34.69
N ALA A 10 6.26 1.84 -34.15
CA ALA A 10 6.70 1.57 -32.80
C ALA A 10 5.91 2.51 -31.88
N LEU A 11 4.59 2.39 -31.90
CA LEU A 11 3.71 3.01 -30.94
C LEU A 11 4.18 2.49 -29.58
N ALA A 12 4.54 3.42 -28.69
CA ALA A 12 5.01 3.11 -27.35
C ALA A 12 4.10 2.05 -26.70
N PRO A 13 4.65 1.00 -26.05
CA PRO A 13 3.86 -0.06 -25.43
C PRO A 13 2.81 0.44 -24.43
N LEU A 14 3.01 1.64 -23.90
CA LEU A 14 2.11 2.35 -23.01
C LEU A 14 1.88 3.76 -23.57
N GLN A 15 0.62 4.15 -23.70
CA GLN A 15 0.22 5.49 -24.11
C GLN A 15 -0.59 6.12 -22.97
N ASP A 16 -0.27 7.34 -22.55
CA ASP A 16 -1.07 8.08 -21.57
C ASP A 16 -2.35 8.64 -22.21
N TRP A 17 -3.47 8.50 -21.50
CA TRP A 17 -4.81 8.96 -21.92
C TRP A 17 -5.36 10.10 -21.06
N GLY A 18 -4.68 10.43 -19.96
CA GLY A 18 -5.05 11.52 -19.06
C GLY A 18 -5.60 11.03 -17.73
N GLU A 19 -6.37 11.87 -17.04
CA GLU A 19 -6.90 11.61 -15.71
C GLU A 19 -8.42 11.41 -15.74
N GLU A 20 -8.91 10.50 -14.90
CA GLU A 20 -10.33 10.19 -14.70
C GLU A 20 -10.66 10.35 -13.22
N THR A 21 -11.74 11.07 -12.90
CA THR A 21 -12.23 11.21 -11.53
C THR A 21 -13.49 10.38 -11.36
N GLU A 22 -13.48 9.46 -10.40
CA GLU A 22 -14.58 8.56 -10.10
C GLU A 22 -14.78 8.48 -8.59
N ASP A 23 -15.98 8.83 -8.12
CA ASP A 23 -16.38 8.73 -6.69
C ASP A 23 -15.37 9.34 -5.70
N GLY A 24 -14.88 10.53 -6.02
CA GLY A 24 -13.90 11.24 -5.18
C GLY A 24 -12.47 10.66 -5.21
N ALA A 25 -12.21 9.68 -6.09
CA ALA A 25 -10.88 9.20 -6.43
C ALA A 25 -10.44 9.71 -7.80
N VAL A 26 -9.15 10.00 -7.96
CA VAL A 26 -8.49 10.43 -9.18
C VAL A 26 -7.59 9.31 -9.66
N TYR A 27 -7.76 8.90 -10.91
CA TYR A 27 -7.00 7.85 -11.57
C TYR A 27 -6.25 8.43 -12.78
N SER A 28 -4.99 8.06 -12.98
CA SER A 28 -4.35 8.24 -14.27
C SER A 28 -4.65 7.05 -15.16
N VAL A 29 -5.06 7.31 -16.39
CA VAL A 29 -5.45 6.32 -17.37
C VAL A 29 -4.38 6.23 -18.44
N SER A 30 -3.97 5.01 -18.75
CA SER A 30 -3.10 4.71 -19.89
C SER A 30 -3.66 3.53 -20.69
N LEU A 31 -3.23 3.39 -21.93
CA LEU A 31 -3.55 2.25 -22.79
C LEU A 31 -2.26 1.45 -23.01
N ARG A 32 -2.29 0.19 -22.60
CA ARG A 32 -1.17 -0.74 -22.72
C ARG A 32 -1.42 -1.68 -23.90
N ARG A 33 -0.46 -1.77 -24.82
CA ARG A 33 -0.48 -2.74 -25.93
C ARG A 33 0.40 -3.93 -25.57
N GLN A 34 -0.20 -5.11 -25.43
CA GLN A 34 0.48 -6.37 -25.15
C GLN A 34 0.32 -7.32 -26.33
N ARG A 35 1.39 -8.04 -26.70
CA ARG A 35 1.28 -9.12 -27.68
C ARG A 35 0.46 -10.25 -27.08
N SER A 36 -0.59 -10.68 -27.76
CA SER A 36 -1.41 -11.78 -27.26
C SER A 36 -0.67 -13.10 -27.48
N GLN A 37 -0.42 -13.84 -26.41
CA GLN A 37 -0.02 -15.24 -26.49
C GLN A 37 -1.27 -16.09 -26.72
N ARG A 38 -1.85 -15.99 -27.92
CA ARG A 38 -2.92 -16.92 -28.31
C ARG A 38 -2.23 -18.25 -28.61
N LEU A 39 -2.17 -19.13 -27.63
CA LEU A 39 -1.89 -20.54 -27.90
C LEU A 39 -3.06 -21.01 -28.78
N SER A 40 -2.78 -21.24 -30.06
CA SER A 40 -3.79 -21.76 -30.98
C SER A 40 -4.32 -23.09 -30.41
N PRO A 41 -5.64 -23.27 -30.24
CA PRO A 41 -6.21 -24.57 -29.94
C PRO A 41 -6.14 -25.40 -31.21
N ALA A 42 -4.98 -26.02 -31.45
CA ALA A 42 -4.76 -26.85 -32.62
C ALA A 42 -3.86 -28.04 -32.29
N GLU A 43 -4.02 -28.67 -31.12
CA GLU A 43 -3.45 -30.01 -30.87
C GLU A 43 -4.44 -30.87 -30.07
N GLY A 44 -5.62 -31.07 -30.66
CA GLY A 44 -6.47 -32.21 -30.38
C GLY A 44 -6.43 -33.13 -31.59
N THR A 45 -5.85 -34.32 -31.44
CA THR A 45 -5.86 -35.47 -32.38
C THR A 45 -4.69 -35.55 -33.37
N ALA A 46 -3.74 -36.42 -33.00
CA ALA A 46 -2.98 -37.36 -33.81
C ALA A 46 -2.63 -37.01 -35.27
N GLY A 47 -1.32 -36.93 -35.54
CA GLY A 47 -0.77 -37.24 -36.86
C GLY A 47 0.31 -36.27 -37.31
N SER A 48 1.55 -36.77 -37.29
CA SER A 48 2.73 -36.28 -38.04
C SER A 48 2.44 -35.19 -39.08
N GLN A 49 2.63 -33.92 -38.70
CA GLN A 49 2.80 -32.85 -39.68
C GLN A 49 3.84 -31.88 -39.15
N ALA A 50 4.93 -31.75 -39.90
CA ALA A 50 6.00 -30.81 -39.61
C ALA A 50 5.42 -29.41 -39.33
N PRO A 51 6.00 -28.63 -38.40
CA PRO A 51 5.51 -27.30 -38.08
C PRO A 51 5.54 -26.45 -39.35
N SER A 52 4.37 -26.15 -39.90
CA SER A 52 4.26 -25.35 -41.11
C SER A 52 4.76 -23.93 -40.80
N PRO A 53 5.74 -23.39 -41.56
CA PRO A 53 6.34 -22.09 -41.27
C PRO A 53 5.41 -20.89 -41.56
N ILE A 54 4.17 -21.15 -41.99
CA ILE A 54 3.20 -20.16 -42.46
C ILE A 54 2.25 -19.71 -41.32
N ALA A 55 2.20 -20.42 -40.19
CA ALA A 55 1.34 -20.07 -39.07
C ALA A 55 1.78 -18.80 -38.28
N ASN A 56 2.88 -18.15 -38.68
CA ASN A 56 3.52 -17.08 -37.91
C ASN A 56 3.48 -15.67 -38.56
N THR A 57 2.65 -15.42 -39.57
CA THR A 57 2.71 -14.13 -40.32
C THR A 57 1.93 -12.97 -39.72
N PHE A 58 1.10 -13.18 -38.68
CA PHE A 58 0.34 -12.09 -38.05
C PHE A 58 0.54 -12.05 -36.53
N LEU A 59 1.25 -11.01 -36.07
CA LEU A 59 1.35 -10.69 -34.65
C LEU A 59 0.01 -10.15 -34.16
N HIS A 60 -0.62 -10.89 -33.25
CA HIS A 60 -1.83 -10.44 -32.59
C HIS A 60 -1.48 -9.59 -31.36
N TYR A 61 -2.10 -8.43 -31.23
CA TYR A 61 -1.94 -7.53 -30.09
C TYR A 61 -3.29 -7.33 -29.40
N ARG A 62 -3.28 -7.31 -28.07
CA ARG A 62 -4.37 -6.86 -27.22
C ARG A 62 -4.01 -5.49 -26.67
N THR A 63 -4.94 -4.56 -26.69
CA THR A 63 -4.85 -3.29 -25.97
C THR A 63 -5.72 -3.36 -24.72
N SER A 64 -5.17 -2.98 -23.57
CA SER A 64 -5.91 -2.88 -22.30
C SER A 64 -5.83 -1.47 -21.75
N LYS A 65 -6.97 -0.97 -21.26
CA LYS A 65 -7.01 0.24 -20.44
C LYS A 65 -6.39 -0.12 -19.09
N VAL A 66 -5.40 0.66 -18.67
CA VAL A 66 -4.74 0.58 -17.37
C VAL A 66 -5.11 1.81 -16.56
N ARG A 67 -5.62 1.63 -15.34
CA ARG A 67 -6.00 2.70 -14.40
C ARG A 67 -5.13 2.62 -13.16
N VAL A 68 -4.39 3.69 -12.88
CA VAL A 68 -3.51 3.80 -11.70
C VAL A 68 -4.07 4.86 -10.77
N LEU A 69 -4.26 4.51 -9.50
CA LEU A 69 -4.84 5.42 -8.53
C LEU A 69 -3.83 6.53 -8.14
N ARG A 70 -4.25 7.79 -8.20
CA ARG A 70 -3.40 8.96 -7.90
C ARG A 70 -3.76 9.62 -6.59
N ALA A 71 -5.05 9.76 -6.32
CA ALA A 71 -5.54 10.33 -5.08
C ALA A 71 -6.92 9.77 -4.76
N ALA A 72 -7.21 9.53 -3.49
CA ALA A 72 -8.54 9.12 -3.05
C ALA A 72 -8.74 9.42 -1.56
N ARG A 73 -9.99 9.31 -1.12
CA ARG A 73 -10.33 9.26 0.32
C ARG A 73 -9.86 7.94 0.92
N LEU A 74 -9.70 7.91 2.24
CA LEU A 74 -9.23 6.73 2.96
C LEU A 74 -10.08 5.48 2.69
N GLU A 75 -11.40 5.61 2.71
CA GLU A 75 -12.35 4.52 2.42
C GLU A 75 -12.07 3.87 1.06
N ARG A 76 -11.79 4.70 0.05
CA ARG A 76 -11.46 4.26 -1.30
C ARG A 76 -10.07 3.64 -1.39
N LEU A 77 -9.08 4.19 -0.69
CA LEU A 77 -7.75 3.58 -0.60
C LEU A 77 -7.79 2.19 0.05
N VAL A 78 -8.59 2.02 1.10
CA VAL A 78 -8.78 0.72 1.75
C VAL A 78 -9.54 -0.23 0.84
N GLY A 79 -10.56 0.25 0.12
CA GLY A 79 -11.26 -0.55 -0.89
C GLY A 79 -10.31 -1.06 -1.99
N GLU A 80 -9.44 -0.19 -2.50
CA GLU A 80 -8.41 -0.57 -3.49
C GLU A 80 -7.38 -1.54 -2.90
N LEU A 81 -7.07 -1.44 -1.61
CA LEU A 81 -6.15 -2.37 -0.94
C LEU A 81 -6.72 -3.79 -0.83
N VAL A 82 -8.03 -3.92 -0.62
CA VAL A 82 -8.71 -5.21 -0.40
C VAL A 82 -9.24 -5.83 -1.70
N SER A 83 -9.71 -5.00 -2.63
CA SER A 83 -10.43 -5.44 -3.83
C SER A 83 -9.88 -4.85 -5.13
N GLY A 84 -8.77 -4.11 -5.08
CA GLY A 84 -8.15 -3.52 -6.26
C GLY A 84 -7.53 -4.56 -7.20
N ASP A 85 -7.44 -4.19 -8.48
CA ASP A 85 -6.81 -5.03 -9.50
C ASP A 85 -5.29 -4.77 -9.51
N HIS A 86 -4.53 -5.71 -8.95
CA HIS A 86 -3.07 -5.64 -8.86
C HIS A 86 -2.39 -5.56 -10.23
N GLU A 87 -3.02 -6.04 -11.31
CA GLU A 87 -2.45 -5.93 -12.66
C GLU A 87 -2.50 -4.48 -13.19
N GLN A 88 -3.40 -3.65 -12.66
CA GLN A 88 -3.54 -2.25 -13.04
C GLN A 88 -2.49 -1.38 -12.34
N ASP A 89 -2.30 -1.58 -11.04
CA ASP A 89 -1.29 -0.89 -10.24
C ASP A 89 -0.62 -1.83 -9.21
N PRO A 90 0.44 -2.53 -9.60
CA PRO A 90 1.17 -3.43 -8.69
C PRO A 90 1.98 -2.66 -7.63
N SER A 91 2.19 -1.36 -7.81
CA SER A 91 2.95 -0.52 -6.89
C SER A 91 2.08 0.06 -5.77
N PHE A 92 0.76 0.03 -5.92
CA PHE A 92 -0.18 0.59 -4.97
C PHE A 92 -0.01 0.02 -3.56
N VAL A 93 -0.14 -1.30 -3.43
CA VAL A 93 -0.09 -2.00 -2.13
C VAL A 93 1.21 -1.73 -1.38
N PRO A 94 2.41 -1.94 -1.96
CA PRO A 94 3.66 -1.66 -1.23
C PRO A 94 3.84 -0.17 -0.92
N ALA A 95 3.46 0.74 -1.82
CA ALA A 95 3.55 2.17 -1.57
C ALA A 95 2.63 2.60 -0.42
N PHE A 96 1.36 2.16 -0.45
CA PHE A 96 0.38 2.46 0.58
C PHE A 96 0.84 1.94 1.95
N LEU A 97 1.28 0.68 2.04
CA LEU A 97 1.76 0.09 3.29
C LEU A 97 3.04 0.77 3.83
N ALA A 98 3.88 1.32 2.95
CA ALA A 98 5.05 2.08 3.36
C ALA A 98 4.70 3.46 3.93
N THR A 99 3.65 4.11 3.43
CA THR A 99 3.36 5.52 3.72
C THR A 99 2.12 5.78 4.56
N TYR A 100 1.26 4.80 4.82
CA TYR A 100 -0.06 5.04 5.47
C TYR A 100 0.04 5.77 6.82
N ARG A 101 1.10 5.51 7.59
CA ARG A 101 1.32 6.13 8.92
C ARG A 101 1.47 7.65 8.87
N THR A 102 1.76 8.22 7.70
CA THR A 102 1.90 9.68 7.53
C THR A 102 0.55 10.40 7.50
N PHE A 103 -0.53 9.71 7.12
CA PHE A 103 -1.85 10.31 7.00
C PHE A 103 -2.92 9.62 7.88
N VAL A 104 -2.71 8.37 8.31
CA VAL A 104 -3.67 7.61 9.12
C VAL A 104 -2.98 6.76 10.20
N PRO A 105 -3.44 6.82 11.46
CA PRO A 105 -2.94 5.93 12.50
C PRO A 105 -3.40 4.48 12.27
N THR A 106 -2.55 3.51 12.61
CA THR A 106 -2.82 2.08 12.39
C THR A 106 -4.15 1.63 12.98
N ALA A 107 -4.53 2.11 14.17
CA ALA A 107 -5.79 1.76 14.81
C ALA A 107 -7.01 2.13 13.96
N HIS A 108 -6.96 3.28 13.29
CA HIS A 108 -8.07 3.74 12.44
C HIS A 108 -8.15 2.91 11.16
N LEU A 109 -7.00 2.60 10.54
CA LEU A 109 -6.92 1.73 9.37
C LEU A 109 -7.41 0.30 9.66
N LEU A 110 -7.03 -0.26 10.81
CA LEU A 110 -7.52 -1.56 11.27
C LEU A 110 -9.03 -1.55 11.52
N GLY A 111 -9.60 -0.42 11.95
CA GLY A 111 -11.05 -0.26 12.07
C GLY A 111 -11.81 -0.39 10.75
N PHE A 112 -11.18 -0.10 9.60
CA PHE A 112 -11.79 -0.34 8.28
C PHE A 112 -11.62 -1.78 7.80
N LEU A 113 -10.55 -2.47 8.22
CA LEU A 113 -10.23 -3.81 7.73
C LEU A 113 -10.83 -4.93 8.59
N LEU A 114 -10.97 -4.69 9.90
CA LEU A 114 -11.42 -5.69 10.85
C LEU A 114 -12.90 -5.49 11.18
N PRO A 115 -13.66 -6.58 11.38
CA PRO A 115 -15.00 -6.47 11.93
C PRO A 115 -14.96 -5.80 13.31
N PRO A 116 -16.02 -5.06 13.70
CA PRO A 116 -16.09 -4.45 15.02
C PRO A 116 -15.91 -5.53 16.09
N MET A 117 -15.00 -5.28 17.05
CA MET A 117 -14.78 -6.24 18.13
C MET A 117 -16.10 -6.48 18.87
N PRO A 118 -16.42 -7.74 19.22
CA PRO A 118 -17.59 -8.04 20.02
C PRO A 118 -17.50 -7.30 21.36
N PRO A 119 -18.61 -6.75 21.88
CA PRO A 119 -18.60 -6.08 23.17
C PRO A 119 -18.14 -7.06 24.26
N PRO A 120 -17.40 -6.60 25.27
CA PRO A 120 -17.04 -7.44 26.40
C PRO A 120 -18.33 -7.99 27.04
N PRO A 121 -18.34 -9.27 27.46
CA PRO A 121 -19.48 -9.83 28.17
C PRO A 121 -19.78 -8.96 29.39
N PRO A 122 -21.07 -8.76 29.72
CA PRO A 122 -21.42 -7.97 30.89
C PRO A 122 -20.72 -8.54 32.13
N PRO A 123 -20.21 -7.69 33.04
CA PRO A 123 -19.69 -8.16 34.31
C PRO A 123 -20.81 -8.92 35.01
N GLY A 124 -20.62 -10.22 35.21
CA GLY A 124 -21.57 -11.05 35.95
C GLY A 124 -21.77 -10.45 37.33
N ASP A 125 -23.03 -10.33 37.75
CA ASP A 125 -23.38 -9.98 39.13
C ASP A 125 -22.65 -10.97 40.06
N GLN A 126 -21.65 -10.49 40.78
CA GLN A 126 -21.15 -11.21 41.95
C GLN A 126 -22.27 -11.12 42.98
N GLU A 127 -23.08 -12.16 43.05
CA GLU A 127 -23.92 -12.43 44.22
C GLU A 127 -23.01 -12.61 45.43
N ASP A 128 -22.75 -11.49 46.11
CA ASP A 128 -22.26 -11.43 47.48
C ASP A 128 -23.31 -12.09 48.38
N SER A 129 -23.30 -13.42 48.41
CA SER A 129 -24.02 -14.20 49.41
C SER A 129 -23.18 -14.20 50.69
N GLY A 130 -23.22 -13.06 51.38
CA GLY A 130 -22.77 -12.93 52.76
C GLY A 130 -23.51 -13.94 53.64
N THR A 131 -22.91 -15.11 53.81
CA THR A 131 -23.33 -16.07 54.83
C THR A 131 -22.31 -16.04 55.95
N ARG A 132 -22.63 -15.21 56.94
CA ARG A 132 -22.07 -15.25 58.29
C ARG A 132 -22.07 -16.71 58.78
N SER A 133 -20.90 -17.31 58.90
CA SER A 133 -20.68 -18.46 59.79
C SER A 133 -19.54 -18.13 60.74
N GLU A 134 -20.00 -17.81 61.93
CA GLU A 134 -19.25 -17.70 63.17
C GLU A 134 -18.67 -19.08 63.50
N LEU A 135 -17.34 -19.21 63.47
CA LEU A 135 -16.65 -20.22 64.27
C LEU A 135 -15.33 -19.64 64.76
N GLN A 136 -15.34 -19.39 66.06
CA GLN A 136 -14.20 -19.13 66.93
C GLN A 136 -13.00 -20.02 66.56
N GLN A 137 -11.83 -19.41 66.30
CA GLN A 137 -10.60 -19.64 67.07
C GLN A 137 -9.39 -18.95 66.40
N GLU A 138 -8.97 -17.84 67.01
CA GLU A 138 -7.56 -17.46 67.13
C GLU A 138 -6.76 -18.60 67.80
N PRO A 139 -5.41 -18.69 67.71
CA PRO A 139 -4.51 -17.55 67.56
C PRO A 139 -3.20 -17.76 66.76
N GLU A 140 -2.49 -16.64 66.56
CA GLU A 140 -1.04 -16.48 66.40
C GLU A 140 -0.41 -16.76 65.04
N GLY A 141 0.18 -15.71 64.46
CA GLY A 141 1.01 -15.83 63.26
C GLY A 141 1.54 -14.51 62.73
N CYS A 142 2.48 -13.91 63.46
CA CYS A 142 3.30 -12.76 63.09
C CYS A 142 4.01 -12.95 61.72
N GLY A 143 4.14 -11.88 60.92
CA GLY A 143 5.09 -11.82 59.78
C GLY A 143 4.53 -11.11 58.55
N VAL A 144 4.71 -9.79 58.36
CA VAL A 144 5.82 -9.21 57.57
C VAL A 144 5.83 -9.76 56.12
N SER A 145 5.41 -9.05 55.08
CA SER A 145 6.09 -7.84 54.58
C SER A 145 5.32 -7.23 53.40
N ALA A 146 5.28 -5.90 53.39
CA ALA A 146 5.06 -5.09 52.20
C ALA A 146 6.30 -5.17 51.29
N GLY A 147 6.10 -5.48 50.01
CA GLY A 147 7.14 -5.55 48.99
C GLY A 147 6.67 -4.88 47.70
N LEU A 148 6.77 -3.56 47.68
CA LEU A 148 6.51 -2.64 46.58
C LEU A 148 7.49 -2.90 45.41
N LEU A 149 6.99 -3.27 44.22
CA LEU A 149 7.77 -3.27 42.99
C LEU A 149 7.28 -2.14 42.08
N ALA A 150 7.80 -0.95 42.35
CA ALA A 150 7.83 0.14 41.39
C ALA A 150 8.98 -0.10 40.41
N ALA A 151 8.69 -0.68 39.25
CA ALA A 151 9.61 -0.69 38.12
C ALA A 151 9.24 0.45 37.17
N GLY A 152 9.96 1.57 37.29
CA GLY A 152 9.88 2.68 36.35
C GLY A 152 10.38 2.27 34.95
N PRO A 153 9.89 2.92 33.88
CA PRO A 153 10.37 2.66 32.53
C PRO A 153 11.78 3.27 32.32
N PRO A 154 12.72 2.57 31.66
CA PRO A 154 14.00 3.14 31.31
C PRO A 154 13.83 4.21 30.23
N SER A 155 14.14 5.45 30.59
CA SER A 155 14.44 6.54 29.69
C SER A 155 15.62 6.18 28.79
N GLY A 156 15.45 6.23 27.47
CA GLY A 156 16.59 6.17 26.56
C GLY A 156 16.28 5.74 25.15
N PHE A 157 15.60 6.57 24.36
CA PHE A 157 15.77 6.54 22.90
C PHE A 157 15.86 7.97 22.34
N PRO A 158 16.82 8.24 21.45
CA PRO A 158 17.15 9.58 21.00
C PRO A 158 16.07 10.15 20.08
N ARG A 159 15.71 11.41 20.31
CA ARG A 159 14.86 12.19 19.41
C ARG A 159 15.52 12.32 18.03
N PRO A 160 14.78 12.19 16.93
CA PRO A 160 15.31 12.49 15.58
C PRO A 160 15.62 13.99 15.45
N PRO A 161 16.63 14.38 14.65
CA PRO A 161 16.92 15.79 14.40
C PRO A 161 15.75 16.46 13.67
N CYS A 162 15.28 17.59 14.18
CA CYS A 162 14.28 18.42 13.54
C CYS A 162 14.76 18.82 12.13
N PRO A 163 13.90 18.79 11.10
CA PRO A 163 14.25 19.37 9.81
C PRO A 163 14.38 20.89 9.93
N LEU A 164 15.39 21.39 9.22
CA LEU A 164 15.85 22.77 9.15
C LEU A 164 14.72 23.76 8.87
N ARG A 165 14.84 24.96 9.48
CA ARG A 165 14.11 26.18 9.12
C ARG A 165 14.17 26.44 7.61
N PRO A 166 13.08 26.87 6.96
CA PRO A 166 13.13 27.45 5.64
C PRO A 166 13.57 28.92 5.76
N GLY A 167 14.60 29.31 5.01
CA GLY A 167 14.96 30.72 4.85
C GLY A 167 16.43 31.04 5.07
N GLN A 168 17.29 30.56 4.17
CA GLN A 168 18.55 31.24 3.90
C GLN A 168 18.95 30.94 2.44
N CYS A 169 18.54 31.81 1.52
CA CYS A 169 19.16 31.87 0.20
C CYS A 169 20.53 32.53 0.37
N PRO A 170 21.65 31.88 0.00
CA PRO A 170 22.91 32.61 -0.12
C PRO A 170 22.84 33.49 -1.37
N ASN A 171 23.00 34.79 -1.13
CA ASN A 171 23.15 35.84 -2.13
C ASN A 171 24.36 35.52 -3.03
N LEU A 172 24.12 35.14 -4.29
CA LEU A 172 25.14 35.16 -5.34
C LEU A 172 25.17 36.56 -5.95
N SER A 173 25.72 37.49 -5.18
CA SER A 173 26.10 38.82 -5.65
C SER A 173 27.62 38.94 -5.58
N GLY A 174 28.26 39.03 -6.75
CA GLY A 174 29.56 39.71 -6.87
C GLY A 174 30.78 38.82 -7.13
N LEU A 175 31.00 38.49 -8.40
CA LEU A 175 32.32 38.47 -9.04
C LEU A 175 32.06 38.95 -10.48
N GLY A 176 32.32 40.21 -10.83
CA GLY A 176 33.67 40.78 -10.83
C GLY A 176 34.29 40.45 -12.19
N GLY A 177 33.87 41.15 -13.24
CA GLY A 177 34.54 41.06 -14.54
C GLY A 177 35.89 41.78 -14.52
N PRO A 178 36.77 41.47 -15.48
CA PRO A 178 37.67 42.47 -16.02
C PRO A 178 37.44 42.66 -17.53
N ARG A 179 37.24 43.94 -17.90
CA ARG A 179 37.67 44.51 -19.18
C ARG A 179 39.17 44.26 -19.33
N GLU A 180 39.65 43.99 -20.55
CA GLU A 180 40.83 44.55 -21.27
C GLU A 180 40.85 43.85 -22.64
N ARG A 181 40.43 44.53 -23.72
CA ARG A 181 41.20 45.26 -24.76
C ARG A 181 41.56 44.39 -25.97
#